data_AF-A0AAW7JX46-F1
#
_entry.id   AF-A0AAW7JX46-F1
#
_cell.length_a   1.000
_cell.length_b   1.000
_cell.length_c   1.000
_cell.angle_alpha   90.00
_cell.angle_beta   90.00
_cell.angle_gamma   90.00
#
_symmetry.space_group_name_H-M   'P 1'
#
loop_
_entity.id
_entity.type
_entity.pdbx_description
1 polymer ?
#
loop_
_entity_poly.entity_id
_entity_poly.type
_entity_poly.pdbx_seq_one_letter_code
_entity_poly.pdbx_strand_id
1 'polypeptide(L)'
;MRHLSIIFILSILFGHTVKAQTYQSLWITGSAVPEGTRMLQKTPDGDFRFAGALKNGELRIMTAEKPGDGTKYIAPAYEDSYIVNKGIGTVLTADADKASWVVPFAEDRYRFRVSADGKMLTGELFVPWEEAYVGGGATAAGWDAFKVEPMTQSPDNEMVWTWTGELRTHNDVEEPSNFKIMGLRNWGMKEIHPFAQGEDPLGTRLVRTNGKDTKWTISKEGTYRITVDVFNETFKAELISR
;
A
#
# COMPACT_ATOMS: atom_id res chain seq x y z
N MET A 1 -13.88 47.91 -33.26
CA MET A 1 -12.74 47.11 -32.77
C MET A 1 -13.29 46.06 -31.82
N ARG A 2 -13.34 44.79 -32.23
CA ARG A 2 -13.82 43.67 -31.40
C ARG A 2 -12.61 43.08 -30.68
N HIS A 3 -12.61 43.09 -29.35
CA HIS A 3 -11.61 42.41 -28.54
C HIS A 3 -11.93 40.91 -28.48
N LEU A 4 -11.12 40.09 -29.14
CA LEU A 4 -11.06 38.64 -28.91
C LEU A 4 -10.25 38.41 -27.63
N SER A 5 -10.89 37.87 -26.60
CA SER A 5 -10.18 37.31 -25.45
C SER A 5 -9.87 35.85 -25.76
N ILE A 6 -8.58 35.55 -25.96
CA ILE A 6 -8.07 34.19 -26.13
C ILE A 6 -7.81 33.62 -24.73
N ILE A 7 -8.63 32.67 -24.30
CA ILE A 7 -8.41 31.91 -23.07
C ILE A 7 -7.41 30.80 -23.41
N PHE A 8 -6.20 30.89 -22.87
CA PHE A 8 -5.22 29.80 -22.89
C PHE A 8 -5.58 28.83 -21.75
N ILE A 9 -6.21 27.69 -22.07
CA ILE A 9 -6.36 26.59 -21.12
C ILE A 9 -5.13 25.69 -21.26
N LEU A 10 -4.21 25.83 -20.31
CA LEU A 10 -3.04 24.96 -20.17
C LEU A 10 -3.48 23.66 -19.51
N SER A 11 -3.89 22.68 -20.32
CA SER A 11 -4.22 21.34 -19.85
C SER A 11 -2.92 20.57 -19.57
N ILE A 12 -2.48 20.53 -18.31
CA ILE A 12 -1.42 19.61 -17.87
C ILE A 12 -2.02 18.21 -17.84
N LEU A 13 -1.83 17.43 -18.92
CA LEU A 13 -2.11 16.00 -18.91
C LEU A 13 -1.08 15.30 -18.02
N PHE A 14 -1.43 15.04 -16.77
CA PHE A 14 -0.80 13.95 -16.03
C PHE A 14 -1.24 12.64 -16.69
N GLY A 15 -0.30 11.97 -17.36
CA GLY A 15 -0.50 10.65 -17.94
C GLY A 15 -0.68 9.60 -16.86
N HIS A 16 -1.88 9.49 -16.30
CA HIS A 16 -2.27 8.33 -15.52
C HIS A 16 -2.61 7.22 -16.52
N THR A 17 -1.70 6.27 -16.67
CA THR A 17 -2.04 4.99 -17.28
C THR A 17 -3.05 4.32 -16.36
N VAL A 18 -4.34 4.47 -16.66
CA VAL A 18 -5.40 3.75 -15.97
C VAL A 18 -5.20 2.28 -16.33
N LYS A 19 -4.68 1.47 -15.40
CA LYS A 19 -4.84 0.02 -15.51
C LYS A 19 -6.34 -0.24 -15.58
N ALA A 20 -6.78 -1.02 -16.57
CA ALA A 20 -8.18 -1.40 -16.66
C ALA A 20 -8.56 -2.15 -15.37
N GLN A 21 -9.46 -1.57 -14.58
CA GLN A 21 -9.92 -2.17 -13.33
C GLN A 21 -10.91 -3.30 -13.67
N THR A 22 -10.49 -4.55 -13.47
CA THR A 22 -11.35 -5.70 -13.79
C THR A 22 -12.39 -5.96 -12.71
N TYR A 23 -12.04 -5.72 -11.45
CA TYR A 23 -12.90 -6.06 -10.30
C TYR A 23 -13.26 -4.82 -9.49
N GLN A 24 -14.51 -4.74 -9.03
CA GLN A 24 -14.92 -3.68 -8.09
C GLN A 24 -14.56 -4.05 -6.65
N SER A 25 -14.90 -5.28 -6.25
CA SER A 25 -14.58 -5.85 -4.94
C SER A 25 -14.11 -7.30 -5.11
N LEU A 26 -13.29 -7.75 -4.17
CA LEU A 26 -12.93 -9.15 -4.00
C LEU A 26 -13.11 -9.52 -2.53
N TRP A 27 -13.46 -10.77 -2.27
CA TRP A 27 -13.72 -11.30 -0.95
C TRP A 27 -12.93 -12.58 -0.74
N ILE A 28 -12.54 -12.86 0.50
CA ILE A 28 -12.03 -14.15 0.90
C ILE A 28 -13.05 -14.92 1.70
N THR A 29 -13.02 -16.25 1.57
CA THR A 29 -13.81 -17.19 2.37
C THR A 29 -13.08 -18.52 2.51
N GLY A 30 -13.59 -19.41 3.35
CA GLY A 30 -13.07 -20.77 3.54
C GLY A 30 -12.68 -21.05 4.99
N SER A 31 -12.23 -22.28 5.25
CA SER A 31 -11.90 -22.76 6.61
C SER A 31 -10.73 -22.00 7.25
N ALA A 32 -9.86 -21.39 6.44
CA ALA A 32 -8.75 -20.58 6.92
C ALA A 32 -9.16 -19.18 7.38
N VAL A 33 -10.36 -18.69 7.03
CA VAL A 33 -10.83 -17.33 7.33
C VAL A 33 -11.62 -17.35 8.66
N PRO A 34 -11.09 -16.80 9.77
CA PRO A 34 -11.71 -16.95 11.09
C PRO A 34 -13.15 -16.43 11.18
N GLU A 35 -13.43 -15.32 10.49
CA GLU A 35 -14.73 -14.65 10.39
C GLU A 35 -15.62 -15.21 9.26
N GLY A 36 -15.19 -16.28 8.59
CA GLY A 36 -15.92 -16.95 7.51
C GLY A 36 -15.80 -16.25 6.15
N THR A 37 -16.10 -14.95 6.08
CA THR A 37 -15.95 -14.14 4.87
C THR A 37 -15.48 -12.74 5.17
N ARG A 38 -14.54 -12.21 4.37
CA ARG A 38 -14.03 -10.83 4.52
C ARG A 38 -13.72 -10.18 3.18
N MET A 39 -14.04 -8.89 3.04
CA MET A 39 -13.69 -8.11 1.86
C MET A 39 -12.19 -7.77 1.86
N LEU A 40 -11.55 -7.85 0.70
CA LEU A 40 -10.19 -7.35 0.49
C LEU A 40 -10.19 -5.81 0.40
N GLN A 41 -9.14 -5.19 0.94
CA GLN A 41 -8.95 -3.74 0.82
C GLN A 41 -8.45 -3.43 -0.58
N LYS A 42 -9.23 -2.67 -1.35
CA LYS A 42 -8.79 -2.13 -2.64
C LYS A 42 -7.81 -0.98 -2.41
N THR A 43 -6.69 -0.98 -3.13
CA THR A 43 -5.65 0.06 -3.08
C THR A 43 -5.79 1.05 -4.24
N PRO A 44 -5.20 2.27 -4.15
CA PRO A 44 -5.31 3.29 -5.19
C PRO A 44 -4.76 2.90 -6.57
N ASP A 45 -3.83 1.94 -6.64
CA ASP A 45 -3.34 1.36 -7.91
C ASP A 45 -4.25 0.25 -8.48
N GLY A 46 -5.37 -0.03 -7.83
CA GLY A 46 -6.39 -0.97 -8.27
C GLY A 46 -6.21 -2.41 -7.77
N ASP A 47 -5.08 -2.70 -7.11
CA ASP A 47 -4.81 -3.98 -6.48
C ASP A 47 -5.74 -4.22 -5.27
N PHE A 48 -5.79 -5.45 -4.80
CA PHE A 48 -6.55 -5.86 -3.62
C PHE A 48 -5.61 -6.49 -2.61
N ARG A 49 -5.66 -6.04 -1.35
CA ARG A 49 -4.79 -6.53 -0.28
C ARG A 49 -5.57 -7.13 0.88
N PHE A 50 -4.91 -8.06 1.55
CA PHE A 50 -5.29 -8.58 2.85
C PHE A 50 -4.15 -8.35 3.85
N ALA A 51 -4.51 -8.03 5.09
CA ALA A 51 -3.64 -8.10 6.25
C ALA A 51 -4.48 -8.60 7.44
N GLY A 52 -4.01 -9.64 8.11
CA GLY A 52 -4.60 -10.13 9.35
C GLY A 52 -4.40 -11.62 9.58
N ALA A 53 -5.16 -12.14 10.55
CA ALA A 53 -5.07 -13.53 10.96
C ALA A 53 -5.73 -14.48 9.97
N LEU A 54 -5.06 -15.60 9.72
CA LEU A 54 -5.63 -16.76 9.06
C LEU A 54 -5.28 -18.01 9.88
N LYS A 55 -6.10 -19.06 9.74
CA LYS A 55 -5.90 -20.37 10.37
C LYS A 55 -5.44 -21.39 9.34
N ASN A 56 -4.90 -22.52 9.81
CA ASN A 56 -4.65 -23.66 8.93
C ASN A 56 -5.94 -24.05 8.18
N GLY A 57 -5.86 -24.24 6.86
CA GLY A 57 -7.00 -24.65 6.05
C GLY A 57 -6.95 -24.11 4.63
N GLU A 58 -8.12 -23.92 4.05
CA GLU A 58 -8.29 -23.41 2.69
C GLU A 58 -8.86 -22.01 2.68
N LEU A 59 -8.32 -21.17 1.80
CA LEU A 59 -8.83 -19.85 1.47
C LEU A 59 -9.22 -19.80 -0.01
N ARG A 60 -10.38 -19.23 -0.32
CA ARG A 60 -10.83 -18.96 -1.69
C ARG A 60 -10.99 -17.45 -1.85
N ILE A 61 -10.64 -16.92 -3.01
CA ILE A 61 -10.83 -15.51 -3.37
C ILE A 61 -11.94 -15.42 -4.40
N MET A 62 -13.03 -14.72 -4.10
CA MET A 62 -14.26 -14.68 -4.89
C MET A 62 -14.66 -13.26 -5.30
N THR A 63 -15.36 -13.15 -6.42
CA THR A 63 -15.84 -11.87 -7.00
C THR A 63 -17.15 -11.36 -6.39
N ALA A 64 -17.71 -12.07 -5.40
CA ALA A 64 -18.97 -11.75 -4.74
C ALA A 64 -18.84 -12.01 -3.23
N GLU A 65 -19.63 -11.32 -2.40
CA GLU A 65 -19.61 -11.50 -0.94
C GLU A 65 -20.14 -12.88 -0.51
N LYS A 66 -21.12 -13.40 -1.25
CA LYS A 66 -21.71 -14.71 -0.99
C LYS A 66 -21.62 -15.56 -2.25
N PRO A 67 -21.22 -16.83 -2.15
CA PRO A 67 -21.28 -17.75 -3.28
C PRO A 67 -22.68 -17.85 -3.86
N GLY A 68 -22.77 -17.85 -5.18
CA GLY A 68 -24.02 -17.96 -5.92
C GLY A 68 -23.77 -17.93 -7.43
N ASP A 69 -24.85 -17.95 -8.20
CA ASP A 69 -24.80 -17.97 -9.66
C ASP A 69 -23.96 -16.80 -10.20
N GLY A 70 -22.97 -17.12 -11.03
CA GLY A 70 -22.06 -16.13 -11.61
C GLY A 70 -20.85 -15.77 -10.74
N THR A 71 -20.75 -16.27 -9.51
CA THR A 71 -19.52 -16.14 -8.71
C THR A 71 -18.35 -16.74 -9.46
N LYS A 72 -17.27 -15.98 -9.56
CA LYS A 72 -15.99 -16.47 -10.06
C LYS A 72 -14.96 -16.40 -8.95
N TYR A 73 -13.94 -17.23 -9.08
CA TYR A 73 -12.85 -17.34 -8.13
C TYR A 73 -11.52 -17.08 -8.79
N ILE A 74 -10.65 -16.37 -8.08
CA ILE A 74 -9.24 -16.20 -8.44
C ILE A 74 -8.47 -17.38 -7.84
N ALA A 75 -8.30 -18.41 -8.66
CA ALA A 75 -7.65 -19.66 -8.30
C ALA A 75 -6.15 -19.57 -8.61
N PRO A 76 -5.29 -20.32 -7.88
CA PRO A 76 -3.89 -20.45 -8.27
C PRO A 76 -3.75 -21.19 -9.61
N ALA A 77 -2.74 -20.85 -10.40
CA ALA A 77 -2.45 -21.58 -11.64
C ALA A 77 -1.97 -23.02 -11.41
N TYR A 78 -1.51 -23.33 -10.19
CA TYR A 78 -1.09 -24.66 -9.77
C TYR A 78 -1.91 -25.07 -8.54
N GLU A 79 -2.53 -26.24 -8.59
CA GLU A 79 -3.26 -26.81 -7.45
C GLU A 79 -2.36 -26.86 -6.20
N ASP A 80 -2.99 -26.78 -5.02
CA ASP A 80 -2.32 -26.79 -3.71
C ASP A 80 -1.30 -25.66 -3.45
N SER A 81 -1.33 -24.58 -4.25
CA SER A 81 -0.48 -23.42 -4.03
C SER A 81 -0.75 -22.75 -2.68
N TYR A 82 0.32 -22.41 -1.96
CA TYR A 82 0.25 -21.67 -0.71
C TYR A 82 -0.12 -20.19 -0.92
N ILE A 83 -0.88 -19.63 0.02
CA ILE A 83 -1.17 -18.18 0.03
C ILE A 83 0.11 -17.34 0.24
N VAL A 84 1.11 -17.92 0.91
CA VAL A 84 2.46 -17.35 1.06
C VAL A 84 3.33 -17.81 -0.11
N ASN A 85 3.70 -16.87 -0.97
CA ASN A 85 4.44 -17.13 -2.20
C ASN A 85 5.09 -15.85 -2.76
N LYS A 86 6.05 -16.00 -3.67
CA LYS A 86 6.78 -14.89 -4.31
C LYS A 86 6.13 -14.33 -5.58
N GLY A 87 4.86 -14.64 -5.83
CA GLY A 87 4.18 -14.31 -7.08
C GLY A 87 3.79 -15.58 -7.85
N ILE A 88 2.53 -15.96 -7.74
CA ILE A 88 1.93 -17.06 -8.48
C ILE A 88 0.89 -16.49 -9.45
N GLY A 89 0.97 -16.91 -10.70
CA GLY A 89 -0.05 -16.62 -11.70
C GLY A 89 -1.38 -17.24 -11.30
N THR A 90 -2.48 -16.60 -11.66
CA THR A 90 -3.83 -17.03 -11.27
C THR A 90 -4.72 -17.24 -12.48
N VAL A 91 -5.78 -18.02 -12.29
CA VAL A 91 -6.81 -18.28 -13.30
C VAL A 91 -8.19 -17.94 -12.73
N LEU A 92 -9.06 -17.41 -13.58
CA LEU A 92 -10.45 -17.15 -13.22
C LEU A 92 -11.29 -18.40 -13.48
N THR A 93 -11.93 -18.94 -12.45
CA THR A 93 -12.76 -20.16 -12.56
C THR A 93 -14.14 -19.98 -11.96
N ALA A 94 -15.10 -20.78 -12.40
CA ALA A 94 -16.41 -20.94 -11.74
C ALA A 94 -16.43 -22.13 -10.77
N ASP A 95 -15.42 -23.01 -10.86
CA ASP A 95 -15.29 -24.22 -10.07
C ASP A 95 -14.65 -23.88 -8.72
N ALA A 96 -15.46 -23.86 -7.67
CA ALA A 96 -15.02 -23.54 -6.32
C ALA A 96 -14.08 -24.60 -5.73
N ASP A 97 -14.19 -25.86 -6.17
CA ASP A 97 -13.39 -26.96 -5.65
C ASP A 97 -11.93 -26.87 -6.14
N LYS A 98 -11.71 -26.16 -7.25
CA LYS A 98 -10.38 -25.89 -7.83
C LYS A 98 -9.83 -24.51 -7.50
N ALA A 99 -10.46 -23.79 -6.56
CA ALA A 99 -10.14 -22.40 -6.27
C ALA A 99 -9.39 -22.18 -4.94
N SER A 100 -9.01 -23.25 -4.25
CA SER A 100 -8.41 -23.19 -2.93
C SER A 100 -6.93 -22.78 -2.98
N TRP A 101 -6.60 -21.81 -2.13
CA TRP A 101 -5.25 -21.48 -1.68
C TRP A 101 -5.02 -22.15 -0.34
N VAL A 102 -3.88 -22.79 -0.18
CA VAL A 102 -3.53 -23.47 1.07
C VAL A 102 -2.96 -22.47 2.07
N VAL A 103 -3.53 -22.44 3.27
CA VAL A 103 -2.99 -21.72 4.42
C VAL A 103 -2.35 -22.75 5.35
N PRO A 104 -1.01 -22.82 5.42
CA PRO A 104 -0.33 -23.97 6.00
C PRO A 104 -0.42 -24.03 7.52
N PHE A 105 -0.61 -22.91 8.21
CA PHE A 105 -0.71 -22.85 9.68
C PHE A 105 -1.42 -21.57 10.15
N ALA A 106 -1.80 -21.53 11.42
CA ALA A 106 -2.37 -20.32 12.01
C ALA A 106 -1.29 -19.30 12.35
N GLU A 107 -1.51 -18.03 11.98
CA GLU A 107 -0.65 -16.89 12.30
C GLU A 107 -1.46 -15.60 12.08
N ASP A 108 -1.11 -14.53 12.81
CA ASP A 108 -1.87 -13.27 12.82
C ASP A 108 -1.41 -12.28 11.75
N ARG A 109 -0.27 -12.56 11.12
CA ARG A 109 0.49 -11.64 10.26
C ARG A 109 0.54 -12.06 8.80
N TYR A 110 -0.51 -12.70 8.28
CA TYR A 110 -0.61 -12.93 6.85
C TYR A 110 -0.83 -11.62 6.11
N ARG A 111 -0.05 -11.42 5.03
CA ARG A 111 -0.27 -10.35 4.05
C ARG A 111 -0.26 -10.95 2.67
N PHE A 112 -1.25 -10.62 1.84
CA PHE A 112 -1.20 -10.95 0.42
C PHE A 112 -1.85 -9.86 -0.42
N ARG A 113 -1.49 -9.85 -1.70
CA ARG A 113 -1.99 -8.91 -2.71
C ARG A 113 -2.41 -9.67 -3.95
N VAL A 114 -3.55 -9.31 -4.50
CA VAL A 114 -4.04 -9.71 -5.82
C VAL A 114 -3.91 -8.51 -6.74
N SER A 115 -3.28 -8.68 -7.90
CA SER A 115 -3.13 -7.61 -8.88
C SER A 115 -4.48 -7.10 -9.39
N ALA A 116 -4.55 -5.85 -9.84
CA ALA A 116 -5.80 -5.21 -10.30
C ALA A 116 -6.53 -5.98 -11.42
N ASP A 117 -5.78 -6.70 -12.26
CA ASP A 117 -6.29 -7.56 -13.33
C ASP A 117 -6.56 -9.01 -12.88
N GLY A 118 -6.29 -9.32 -11.61
CA GLY A 118 -6.52 -10.61 -10.97
C GLY A 118 -5.66 -11.74 -11.52
N LYS A 119 -4.52 -11.44 -12.18
CA LYS A 119 -3.63 -12.42 -12.83
C LYS A 119 -2.44 -12.85 -11.97
N MET A 120 -2.17 -12.16 -10.88
CA MET A 120 -1.05 -12.45 -9.99
C MET A 120 -1.49 -12.34 -8.53
N LEU A 121 -1.06 -13.29 -7.72
CA LEU A 121 -1.12 -13.20 -6.27
C LEU A 121 0.29 -13.30 -5.69
N THR A 122 0.63 -12.41 -4.76
CA THR A 122 1.85 -12.49 -3.94
C THR A 122 1.44 -12.53 -2.48
N GLY A 123 2.10 -13.32 -1.63
CA GLY A 123 1.81 -13.32 -0.21
C GLY A 123 2.99 -13.68 0.67
N GLU A 124 2.94 -13.23 1.92
CA GLU A 124 4.02 -13.35 2.89
C GLU A 124 3.46 -13.49 4.30
N LEU A 125 4.33 -13.99 5.19
CA LEU A 125 4.19 -13.72 6.61
C LEU A 125 4.97 -12.46 6.92
N PHE A 126 4.26 -11.43 7.34
CA PHE A 126 4.85 -10.14 7.59
C PHE A 126 5.73 -10.20 8.84
N VAL A 127 6.95 -9.70 8.71
CA VAL A 127 7.88 -9.52 9.82
C VAL A 127 7.84 -8.05 10.25
N PRO A 128 7.61 -7.75 11.54
CA PRO A 128 7.66 -6.41 12.08
C PRO A 128 8.94 -5.66 11.68
N TRP A 129 8.82 -4.34 11.58
CA TRP A 129 10.00 -3.52 11.39
C TRP A 129 10.70 -3.33 12.74
N GLU A 130 12.02 -3.32 12.75
CA GLU A 130 12.82 -2.98 13.94
C GLU A 130 13.12 -1.50 14.00
N GLU A 131 13.11 -0.82 12.85
CA GLU A 131 13.42 0.59 12.73
C GLU A 131 12.53 1.23 11.65
N ALA A 132 12.26 2.52 11.79
CA ALA A 132 11.68 3.37 10.76
C ALA A 132 12.24 4.79 10.85
N TYR A 133 12.38 5.45 9.71
CA TYR A 133 13.01 6.76 9.58
C TYR A 133 12.28 7.64 8.57
N VAL A 134 12.25 8.95 8.81
CA VAL A 134 11.79 9.99 7.88
C VAL A 134 13.00 10.72 7.31
N GLY A 135 13.01 10.90 5.99
CA GLY A 135 14.07 11.64 5.30
C GLY A 135 13.64 12.15 3.94
N GLY A 136 14.43 13.04 3.35
CA GLY A 136 14.21 13.63 2.03
C GLY A 136 14.36 15.14 2.04
N GLY A 137 14.26 15.77 0.85
CA GLY A 137 14.48 17.20 0.67
C GLY A 137 13.63 18.11 1.56
N ALA A 138 12.44 17.68 1.98
CA ALA A 138 11.59 18.44 2.91
C ALA A 138 12.04 18.41 4.38
N THR A 139 12.99 17.54 4.72
CA THR A 139 13.51 17.34 6.09
C THR A 139 14.86 18.02 6.25
N ALA A 140 15.31 18.24 7.50
CA ALA A 140 16.65 18.79 7.74
C ALA A 140 17.79 17.84 7.30
N ALA A 141 17.49 16.54 7.17
CA ALA A 141 18.44 15.53 6.73
C ALA A 141 18.71 15.55 5.21
N GLY A 142 17.83 16.15 4.41
CA GLY A 142 17.84 15.97 2.97
C GLY A 142 17.80 14.49 2.58
N TRP A 143 18.46 14.12 1.48
CA TRP A 143 18.54 12.73 0.99
C TRP A 143 19.70 11.90 1.60
N ASP A 144 20.37 12.40 2.65
CA ASP A 144 21.45 11.68 3.34
C ASP A 144 20.88 10.59 4.25
N ALA A 145 20.97 9.33 3.81
CA ALA A 145 20.44 8.16 4.52
C ALA A 145 21.02 7.97 5.95
N PHE A 146 22.18 8.56 6.24
CA PHE A 146 22.80 8.47 7.56
C PHE A 146 22.31 9.56 8.52
N LYS A 147 21.65 10.60 8.02
CA LYS A 147 21.13 11.73 8.82
C LYS A 147 19.63 11.73 9.01
N VAL A 148 18.92 10.78 8.41
CA VAL A 148 17.46 10.66 8.56
C VAL A 148 17.02 10.58 10.01
N GLU A 149 15.80 11.05 10.23
CA GLU A 149 15.22 11.25 11.54
C GLU A 149 14.48 9.98 11.98
N PRO A 150 14.76 9.43 13.19
CA PRO A 150 14.11 8.22 13.66
C PRO A 150 12.63 8.46 13.97
N MET A 151 11.81 7.48 13.62
CA MET A 151 10.42 7.38 14.10
C MET A 151 10.39 6.63 15.43
N THR A 152 9.38 6.90 16.25
CA THR A 152 9.10 6.21 17.50
C THR A 152 8.11 5.07 17.26
N GLN A 153 8.49 3.84 17.62
CA GLN A 153 7.57 2.71 17.61
C GLN A 153 6.49 2.89 18.68
N SER A 154 5.25 2.50 18.38
CA SER A 154 4.18 2.47 19.37
C SER A 154 4.43 1.36 20.40
N PRO A 155 4.30 1.64 21.72
CA PRO A 155 4.44 0.61 22.75
C PRO A 155 3.29 -0.41 22.73
N ASP A 156 2.14 -0.05 22.14
CA ASP A 156 0.93 -0.88 22.11
C ASP A 156 0.82 -1.70 20.82
N ASN A 157 1.62 -1.38 19.80
CA ASN A 157 1.57 -2.06 18.50
C ASN A 157 2.90 -1.90 17.74
N GLU A 158 3.67 -2.99 17.65
CA GLU A 158 4.98 -3.03 16.98
C GLU A 158 4.95 -2.67 15.48
N MET A 159 3.77 -2.68 14.86
CA MET A 159 3.57 -2.32 13.45
C MET A 159 3.37 -0.82 13.24
N VAL A 160 3.16 -0.04 14.31
CA VAL A 160 2.83 1.38 14.22
C VAL A 160 4.01 2.25 14.62
N TRP A 161 4.34 3.21 13.78
CA TRP A 161 5.44 4.15 13.95
C TRP A 161 4.93 5.58 13.86
N THR A 162 5.44 6.47 14.71
CA THR A 162 5.09 7.89 14.71
C THR A 162 6.33 8.76 14.67
N TRP A 163 6.27 9.86 13.92
CA TRP A 163 7.30 10.90 13.90
C TRP A 163 6.65 12.26 14.06
N THR A 164 7.32 13.19 14.72
CA THR A 164 6.92 14.59 14.80
C THR A 164 8.12 15.47 14.54
N GLY A 165 8.02 16.34 13.53
CA GLY A 165 9.11 17.23 13.14
C GLY A 165 8.69 18.23 12.08
N GLU A 166 9.61 19.12 11.72
CA GLU A 166 9.40 20.17 10.73
C GLU A 166 9.56 19.60 9.31
N LEU A 167 8.60 19.92 8.43
CA LEU A 167 8.74 19.75 6.99
C LEU A 167 8.64 21.12 6.32
N ARG A 168 9.63 21.47 5.50
CA ARG A 168 9.68 22.73 4.74
C ARG A 168 10.45 22.57 3.44
N THR A 169 10.36 23.56 2.55
CA THR A 169 11.09 23.51 1.28
C THR A 169 12.54 23.98 1.47
N HIS A 170 13.50 23.10 1.20
CA HIS A 170 14.94 23.43 1.23
C HIS A 170 15.48 23.60 -0.19
N ASN A 171 15.45 24.83 -0.73
CA ASN A 171 15.77 25.11 -2.15
C ASN A 171 17.19 24.72 -2.59
N ASP A 172 18.09 24.44 -1.65
CA ASP A 172 19.47 23.98 -1.85
C ASP A 172 19.60 22.45 -1.89
N VAL A 173 18.50 21.70 -1.74
CA VAL A 173 18.44 20.23 -1.78
C VAL A 173 17.63 19.77 -3.00
N GLU A 174 18.02 18.64 -3.60
CA GLU A 174 17.24 17.98 -4.66
C GLU A 174 15.84 17.58 -4.14
N GLU A 175 14.81 17.65 -5.00
CA GLU A 175 13.42 17.37 -4.63
C GLU A 175 13.03 18.07 -3.30
N PRO A 176 13.14 19.41 -3.24
CA PRO A 176 13.28 20.18 -2.00
C PRO A 176 12.03 20.16 -1.10
N SER A 177 10.89 19.75 -1.64
CA SER A 177 9.62 19.64 -0.92
C SER A 177 9.17 18.19 -0.76
N ASN A 178 10.04 17.21 -1.03
CA ASN A 178 9.72 15.79 -1.01
C ASN A 178 10.29 15.07 0.21
N PHE A 179 9.60 14.03 0.67
CA PHE A 179 10.12 13.11 1.68
C PHE A 179 9.66 11.67 1.44
N LYS A 180 10.31 10.74 2.15
CA LYS A 180 10.03 9.31 2.19
C LYS A 180 10.15 8.77 3.62
N ILE A 181 9.66 7.56 3.81
CA ILE A 181 9.88 6.75 5.01
C ILE A 181 10.64 5.49 4.62
N MET A 182 11.64 5.10 5.42
CA MET A 182 12.39 3.86 5.22
C MET A 182 12.57 3.08 6.51
N GLY A 183 12.66 1.75 6.41
CA GLY A 183 12.82 0.83 7.53
C GLY A 183 14.25 0.35 7.75
N LEU A 184 15.21 0.97 7.06
CA LEU A 184 16.65 0.75 7.16
C LEU A 184 17.35 2.03 6.67
N ARG A 185 18.52 2.38 7.21
CA ARG A 185 19.35 3.50 6.72
C ARG A 185 20.04 3.19 5.38
N ASN A 186 19.26 2.74 4.41
CA ASN A 186 19.68 2.46 3.04
C ASN A 186 18.48 2.54 2.10
N TRP A 187 18.50 3.51 1.18
CA TRP A 187 17.44 3.70 0.21
C TRP A 187 17.26 2.47 -0.70
N GLY A 188 16.03 2.23 -1.16
CA GLY A 188 15.67 1.18 -2.12
C GLY A 188 15.49 -0.23 -1.56
N MET A 189 15.74 -0.47 -0.26
CA MET A 189 15.59 -1.82 0.33
C MET A 189 14.25 -2.03 1.03
N LYS A 190 13.85 -1.07 1.86
CA LYS A 190 12.69 -1.18 2.74
C LYS A 190 12.07 0.19 2.91
N GLU A 191 11.07 0.48 2.08
CA GLU A 191 10.56 1.85 1.93
C GLU A 191 9.03 1.86 1.95
N ILE A 192 8.45 2.96 2.45
CA ILE A 192 7.03 3.25 2.31
C ILE A 192 6.87 4.36 1.28
N HIS A 193 5.93 4.16 0.37
CA HIS A 193 5.62 5.11 -0.68
C HIS A 193 4.12 5.47 -0.71
N PRO A 194 3.77 6.70 -1.09
CA PRO A 194 2.43 6.99 -1.62
C PRO A 194 2.20 6.24 -2.93
N PHE A 195 0.95 6.19 -3.39
CA PHE A 195 0.64 5.52 -4.66
C PHE A 195 0.92 6.40 -5.88
N ALA A 196 0.95 7.73 -5.70
CA ALA A 196 1.31 8.70 -6.72
C ALA A 196 2.52 9.55 -6.32
N GLN A 197 3.34 9.94 -7.31
CA GLN A 197 4.40 10.92 -7.08
C GLN A 197 3.76 12.27 -6.71
N GLY A 198 4.28 12.90 -5.66
CA GLY A 198 3.84 14.20 -5.20
C GLY A 198 2.48 14.20 -4.52
N GLU A 199 2.02 13.04 -4.04
CA GLU A 199 0.81 12.98 -3.22
C GLU A 199 0.97 13.83 -1.95
N ASP A 200 -0.05 14.62 -1.62
CA ASP A 200 -0.04 15.44 -0.40
C ASP A 200 -0.19 14.52 0.83
N PRO A 201 0.77 14.54 1.78
CA PRO A 201 0.71 13.67 2.96
C PRO A 201 -0.56 13.88 3.81
N LEU A 202 -1.15 15.08 3.82
CA LEU A 202 -2.38 15.35 4.58
C LEU A 202 -3.59 14.59 4.01
N GLY A 203 -3.56 14.30 2.71
CA GLY A 203 -4.60 13.55 2.00
C GLY A 203 -4.37 12.03 1.97
N THR A 204 -3.13 11.58 2.14
CA THR A 204 -2.78 10.15 2.08
C THR A 204 -3.44 9.36 3.20
N ARG A 205 -3.92 8.15 2.87
CA ARG A 205 -4.53 7.19 3.81
C ARG A 205 -3.94 5.80 3.70
N LEU A 206 -3.68 5.37 2.47
CA LEU A 206 -3.06 4.10 2.15
C LEU A 206 -1.69 4.34 1.55
N VAL A 207 -0.77 3.44 1.87
CA VAL A 207 0.58 3.42 1.36
C VAL A 207 0.92 2.04 0.84
N ARG A 208 2.12 1.88 0.33
CA ARG A 208 2.66 0.58 -0.05
C ARG A 208 4.10 0.45 0.43
N THR A 209 4.43 -0.78 0.80
CA THR A 209 5.80 -1.19 1.04
C THR A 209 6.49 -1.47 -0.30
N ASN A 210 7.60 -0.81 -0.57
CA ASN A 210 8.39 -0.92 -1.81
C ASN A 210 7.56 -0.59 -3.08
N GLY A 211 8.10 -0.92 -4.25
CA GLY A 211 7.46 -0.69 -5.55
C GLY A 211 8.10 0.47 -6.31
N LYS A 212 7.30 1.27 -7.04
CA LYS A 212 7.83 2.45 -7.74
C LYS A 212 8.35 3.47 -6.73
N ASP A 213 9.43 4.16 -7.05
CA ASP A 213 9.99 5.21 -6.19
C ASP A 213 9.14 6.50 -6.23
N THR A 214 7.98 6.48 -5.57
CA THR A 214 7.12 7.64 -5.42
C THR A 214 7.33 8.30 -4.07
N LYS A 215 7.21 9.62 -4.02
CA LYS A 215 7.49 10.46 -2.85
C LYS A 215 6.30 11.34 -2.52
N TRP A 216 6.11 11.66 -1.25
CA TRP A 216 5.18 12.73 -0.88
C TRP A 216 5.77 14.08 -1.26
N THR A 217 4.91 15.05 -1.57
CA THR A 217 5.29 16.47 -1.68
C THR A 217 4.48 17.26 -0.66
N ILE A 218 5.12 18.03 0.20
CA ILE A 218 4.39 18.90 1.13
C ILE A 218 3.73 20.07 0.37
N SER A 219 2.48 20.36 0.71
CA SER A 219 1.75 21.54 0.21
C SER A 219 1.81 22.73 1.16
N LYS A 220 2.25 22.50 2.41
CA LYS A 220 2.36 23.48 3.49
C LYS A 220 3.64 23.19 4.26
N GLU A 221 4.32 24.25 4.68
CA GLU A 221 5.42 24.14 5.63
C GLU A 221 4.88 24.12 7.05
N GLY A 222 5.61 23.49 7.96
CA GLY A 222 5.30 23.50 9.38
C GLY A 222 5.70 22.21 10.09
N THR A 223 5.25 22.05 11.32
CA THR A 223 5.46 20.84 12.11
C THR A 223 4.36 19.83 11.82
N TYR A 224 4.75 18.62 11.43
CA TYR A 224 3.86 17.51 11.14
C TYR A 224 3.94 16.45 12.23
N ARG A 225 2.82 15.77 12.50
CA ARG A 225 2.81 14.44 13.12
C ARG A 225 2.45 13.44 12.04
N ILE A 226 3.31 12.46 11.82
CA ILE A 226 3.11 11.37 10.86
C ILE A 226 2.98 10.07 11.63
N THR A 227 1.95 9.28 11.34
CA THR A 227 1.77 7.92 11.84
C THR A 227 1.65 6.97 10.65
N VAL A 228 2.39 5.86 10.69
CA VAL A 228 2.35 4.80 9.68
C VAL A 228 2.15 3.45 10.35
N ASP A 229 1.25 2.63 9.82
CA ASP A 229 1.12 1.22 10.16
C ASP A 229 1.70 0.39 9.01
N VAL A 230 2.84 -0.26 9.24
CA VAL A 230 3.60 -0.97 8.19
C VAL A 230 2.96 -2.32 7.82
N PHE A 231 2.13 -2.89 8.69
CA PHE A 231 1.43 -4.15 8.44
C PHE A 231 0.13 -3.90 7.68
N ASN A 232 -0.68 -2.94 8.13
CA ASN A 232 -1.91 -2.55 7.46
C ASN A 232 -1.68 -1.62 6.26
N GLU A 233 -0.48 -1.08 6.11
CA GLU A 233 -0.08 -0.13 5.08
C GLU A 233 -0.99 1.10 5.05
N THR A 234 -1.24 1.64 6.24
CA THR A 234 -2.00 2.87 6.43
C THR A 234 -1.09 4.01 6.86
N PHE A 235 -1.50 5.22 6.55
CA PHE A 235 -0.74 6.43 6.80
C PHE A 235 -1.66 7.57 7.21
N LYS A 236 -1.17 8.41 8.11
CA LYS A 236 -1.83 9.65 8.52
C LYS A 236 -0.77 10.72 8.75
N ALA A 237 -0.98 11.90 8.16
CA ALA A 237 -0.23 13.09 8.52
C ALA A 237 -1.17 14.18 9.06
N GLU A 238 -0.69 14.90 10.06
CA GLU A 238 -1.40 16.00 10.72
C GLU A 238 -0.47 17.21 10.80
N LEU A 239 -0.91 18.36 10.29
CA LEU A 239 -0.19 19.62 10.46
C LEU A 239 -0.52 20.19 11.85
N ILE A 240 0.48 20.23 12.73
CA ILE A 240 0.35 20.62 14.14
C ILE A 240 0.50 22.13 14.31
N SER A 241 1.48 22.72 13.63
CA SER A 241 1.74 24.17 13.61
C SER A 241 2.36 24.58 12.29
N ARG A 242 2.21 25.85 11.93
CA ARG A 242 2.88 26.50 10.80
C ARG A 242 3.99 27.39 11.29
#